data_AF-A0A6L7IDZ6-F1
#
_entry.id   AF-A0A6L7IDZ6-F1
#
_cell.length_a   1.000
_cell.length_b   1.000
_cell.length_c   1.000
_cell.angle_alpha   90.00
_cell.angle_beta   90.00
_cell.angle_gamma   90.00
#
_symmetry.space_group_name_H-M   'P 1'
#
loop_
_entity.id
_entity.type
_entity.pdbx_description
1 polymer ?
#
loop_
_entity_poly.entity_id
_entity_poly.type
_entity_poly.pdbx_seq_one_letter_code
_entity_poly.pdbx_strand_id
1 'polypeptide(L)'
;MKTTIILLLIFFNLYLSAQTIDWKNAPLNPAAVFYTTNHFNVNGPIKELSAKSIGGEIFYLHFNESGKLVEKITSQAAGTSKIQFTYQYDAKGKLLNETTAFLDSKGAKSYESTTSITVNDKGLVTKKGSMICSYDNNDRLISVINKDKTGKVIYKQEFVYNSLGQLISEKITEPHVATGVMETEEFKFTYTKNNQGGWDVAMHIYKEGKLATKGSIPLITSSFVRQKREQISNNPKKFSFDEAGLEAFDPNIVRVMVDQYNNLRGQLVIRLRKDFYPVNVTYYNNILSLSKPKKPKGNNTLQTSSTIKTTELPGQTTETRLYNGKYNQETALQKVNNYIDVLKVEGNFSFKKTDELSKYHFTANWQQNLGEPNKKLVVVIEYIVGDKDLTLKLKNATYFQSKEKFIILTKNDNNESVRKLYSNQEGMFINALFGYLDIKNNLNQNNYVDNKPVYNKDEMTSITKNYQDQLKKSKSDGDQVIYKVIKDQKAVNKTEDQIAAYFYEMYKSLYSNDKESAFMLVYRIGTVSSYWGIRKKVKQMMTPEQYKHFIKQAHDVMDKNN
;
A
#
# COMPACT_ATOMS: atom_id res chain seq x y z
N MET A 1 64.32 9.20 -21.07
CA MET A 1 64.77 8.01 -20.32
C MET A 1 63.99 7.98 -19.01
N LYS A 2 63.21 6.91 -18.78
CA LYS A 2 62.67 6.47 -17.46
C LYS A 2 61.60 7.40 -16.82
N THR A 3 60.43 6.98 -16.34
CA THR A 3 59.75 5.68 -16.23
C THR A 3 58.27 5.99 -15.96
N THR A 4 57.41 5.17 -16.54
CA THR A 4 55.97 5.00 -16.31
C THR A 4 55.58 4.93 -14.83
N ILE A 5 54.56 5.68 -14.40
CA ILE A 5 53.57 5.20 -13.41
C ILE A 5 52.18 5.65 -13.88
N ILE A 6 51.55 4.79 -14.68
CA ILE A 6 50.10 4.80 -14.86
C ILE A 6 49.54 4.26 -13.54
N LEU A 7 49.05 5.14 -12.68
CA LEU A 7 48.28 4.74 -11.50
C LEU A 7 46.88 4.32 -11.98
N LEU A 8 46.81 3.13 -12.58
CA LEU A 8 45.57 2.40 -12.76
C LEU A 8 45.12 1.99 -11.35
N LEU A 9 44.37 2.86 -10.67
CA LEU A 9 43.58 2.49 -9.50
C LEU A 9 42.47 1.58 -10.01
N ILE A 10 42.87 0.32 -10.21
CA ILE A 10 42.04 -0.84 -10.31
C ILE A 10 41.31 -0.94 -8.96
N PHE A 11 40.22 -0.19 -8.81
CA PHE A 11 39.12 -0.61 -7.97
C PHE A 11 38.37 -1.71 -8.73
N PHE A 12 39.05 -2.85 -8.99
CA PHE A 12 38.32 -4.11 -9.01
C PHE A 12 37.90 -4.33 -7.57
N ASN A 13 36.81 -3.67 -7.17
CA ASN A 13 35.88 -4.30 -6.26
C ASN A 13 35.52 -5.60 -6.96
N LEU A 14 36.22 -6.68 -6.62
CA LEU A 14 35.74 -8.03 -6.83
C LEU A 14 34.50 -8.16 -5.95
N TYR A 15 33.41 -7.52 -6.37
CA TYR A 15 32.08 -7.76 -5.84
C TYR A 15 31.77 -9.20 -6.22
N LEU A 16 32.10 -10.11 -5.31
CA LEU A 16 31.55 -11.45 -5.34
C LEU A 16 30.04 -11.29 -5.31
N SER A 17 29.45 -11.53 -6.48
CA SER A 17 28.09 -11.15 -6.78
C SER A 17 27.19 -12.23 -6.21
N ALA A 18 26.48 -11.88 -5.14
CA ALA A 18 25.34 -12.68 -4.70
C ALA A 18 24.40 -12.92 -5.89
N GLN A 19 23.59 -13.98 -5.81
CA GLN A 19 22.60 -14.26 -6.84
C GLN A 19 21.78 -13.00 -7.14
N THR A 20 21.67 -12.67 -8.43
CA THR A 20 20.88 -11.53 -8.87
C THR A 20 19.55 -12.05 -9.42
N ILE A 21 18.45 -11.46 -8.97
CA ILE A 21 17.12 -11.76 -9.49
C ILE A 21 16.82 -10.78 -10.62
N ASP A 22 16.51 -11.32 -11.81
CA ASP A 22 15.95 -10.54 -12.92
C ASP A 22 14.47 -10.27 -12.65
N TRP A 23 14.21 -9.21 -11.89
CA TRP A 23 12.84 -8.82 -11.55
C TRP A 23 11.99 -8.54 -12.78
N LYS A 24 12.57 -7.99 -13.84
CA LYS A 24 11.82 -7.59 -15.04
C LYS A 24 11.32 -8.80 -15.83
N ASN A 25 12.18 -9.80 -16.06
CA ASN A 25 11.83 -10.94 -16.92
C ASN A 25 11.45 -12.19 -16.15
N ALA A 26 11.96 -12.37 -14.93
CA ALA A 26 11.77 -13.57 -14.12
C ALA A 26 11.58 -13.24 -12.62
N PRO A 27 10.53 -12.45 -12.26
CA PRO A 27 10.31 -11.96 -10.88
C PRO A 27 10.04 -13.07 -9.87
N LEU A 28 9.67 -14.25 -10.34
CA LEU A 28 9.43 -15.43 -9.51
C LEU A 28 10.68 -16.30 -9.34
N ASN A 29 11.86 -15.92 -9.84
CA ASN A 29 13.02 -16.80 -9.65
C ASN A 29 13.44 -16.87 -8.17
N PRO A 30 13.65 -18.09 -7.62
CA PRO A 30 13.99 -18.28 -6.22
C PRO A 30 15.48 -17.99 -5.96
N ALA A 31 15.77 -17.63 -4.71
CA ALA A 31 17.12 -17.59 -4.18
C ALA A 31 17.25 -18.43 -2.92
N ALA A 32 18.46 -18.95 -2.65
CA ALA A 32 18.72 -19.80 -1.50
C ALA A 32 18.58 -19.05 -0.17
N VAL A 33 19.14 -17.85 -0.09
CA VAL A 33 19.05 -16.94 1.06
C VAL A 33 18.90 -15.52 0.54
N PHE A 34 18.00 -14.76 1.14
CA PHE A 34 17.73 -13.37 0.79
C PHE A 34 18.50 -12.46 1.75
N TYR A 35 19.58 -11.85 1.27
CA TYR A 35 20.49 -11.05 2.12
C TYR A 35 21.10 -9.85 1.39
N THR A 36 20.54 -9.44 0.26
CA THR A 36 21.01 -8.26 -0.49
C THR A 36 19.83 -7.41 -0.90
N THR A 37 20.04 -6.12 -1.13
CA THR A 37 19.01 -5.21 -1.61
C THR A 37 18.34 -5.71 -2.90
N ASN A 38 19.10 -6.28 -3.84
CA ASN A 38 18.55 -6.90 -5.05
C ASN A 38 17.59 -8.06 -4.75
N HIS A 39 17.91 -8.94 -3.79
CA HIS A 39 17.01 -10.02 -3.41
C HIS A 39 15.64 -9.51 -2.90
N PHE A 40 15.57 -8.29 -2.39
CA PHE A 40 14.33 -7.67 -1.92
C PHE A 40 13.75 -6.65 -2.92
N ASN A 41 14.29 -6.58 -4.14
CA ASN A 41 13.95 -5.54 -5.14
C ASN A 41 14.04 -4.10 -4.58
N VAL A 42 15.02 -3.87 -3.70
CA VAL A 42 15.30 -2.58 -3.09
C VAL A 42 16.40 -1.90 -3.91
N ASN A 43 16.13 -0.71 -4.47
CA ASN A 43 17.08 0.02 -5.30
C ASN A 43 17.46 1.37 -4.66
N GLY A 44 18.76 1.67 -4.67
CA GLY A 44 19.33 2.90 -4.10
C GLY A 44 20.08 2.68 -2.78
N PRO A 45 20.72 3.74 -2.22
CA PRO A 45 21.47 3.72 -0.95
C PRO A 45 20.55 3.62 0.28
N ILE A 46 19.72 2.58 0.33
CA ILE A 46 18.77 2.36 1.42
C ILE A 46 19.45 1.58 2.51
N LYS A 47 19.56 2.21 3.67
CA LYS A 47 20.10 1.60 4.88
C LYS A 47 19.02 0.81 5.61
N GLU A 48 17.76 1.23 5.61
CA GLU A 48 16.72 0.57 6.42
C GLU A 48 15.35 0.54 5.74
N LEU A 49 14.60 -0.51 6.00
CA LEU A 49 13.21 -0.71 5.60
C LEU A 49 12.44 -1.25 6.79
N SER A 50 11.38 -0.56 7.21
CA SER A 50 10.54 -0.96 8.34
C SER A 50 9.08 -0.87 7.98
N ALA A 51 8.29 -1.83 8.47
CA ALA A 51 6.87 -1.86 8.23
C ALA A 51 6.10 -2.66 9.28
N LYS A 52 4.81 -2.35 9.41
CA LYS A 52 3.90 -2.98 10.35
C LYS A 52 2.54 -3.23 9.70
N SER A 53 2.00 -4.42 9.89
CA SER A 53 0.67 -4.79 9.39
C SER A 53 -0.47 -4.25 10.28
N ILE A 54 -1.72 -4.45 9.86
CA ILE A 54 -2.92 -4.21 10.67
C ILE A 54 -2.99 -5.16 11.88
N GLY A 55 -2.54 -6.40 11.72
CA GLY A 55 -2.48 -7.40 12.79
C GLY A 55 -1.37 -7.14 13.80
N GLY A 56 -0.51 -6.14 13.57
CA GLY A 56 0.61 -5.82 14.45
C GLY A 56 1.91 -6.57 14.14
N GLU A 57 1.93 -7.41 13.11
CA GLU A 57 3.15 -8.02 12.57
C GLU A 57 4.14 -6.95 12.13
N ILE A 58 5.40 -7.09 12.52
CA ILE A 58 6.50 -6.19 12.17
C ILE A 58 7.37 -6.88 11.12
N PHE A 59 7.89 -6.07 10.19
CA PHE A 59 8.93 -6.47 9.25
C PHE A 59 9.96 -5.35 9.16
N TYR A 60 11.20 -5.65 9.53
CA TYR A 60 12.32 -4.72 9.51
C TYR A 60 13.51 -5.35 8.79
N LEU A 61 14.21 -4.56 7.99
CA LEU A 61 15.46 -4.89 7.30
C LEU A 61 16.43 -3.73 7.45
N HIS A 62 17.68 -4.04 7.76
CA HIS A 62 18.79 -3.09 7.78
C HIS A 62 19.91 -3.61 6.89
N PHE A 63 20.34 -2.80 5.92
CA PHE A 63 21.42 -3.06 4.99
C PHE A 63 22.64 -2.19 5.31
N ASN A 64 23.83 -2.75 5.17
CA ASN A 64 25.06 -1.97 5.19
C ASN A 64 25.25 -1.16 3.90
N GLU A 65 26.30 -0.35 3.85
CA GLU A 65 26.58 0.55 2.72
C GLU A 65 26.85 -0.19 1.39
N SER A 66 27.21 -1.47 1.44
CA SER A 66 27.37 -2.33 0.27
C SER A 66 26.06 -3.00 -0.18
N GLY A 67 24.93 -2.68 0.46
CA GLY A 67 23.62 -3.26 0.14
C GLY A 67 23.44 -4.70 0.62
N LYS A 68 24.23 -5.16 1.60
CA LYS A 68 24.07 -6.47 2.24
C LYS A 68 23.25 -6.33 3.52
N LEU A 69 22.29 -7.22 3.72
CA LEU A 69 21.43 -7.24 4.90
C LEU A 69 22.27 -7.57 6.13
N VAL A 70 22.29 -6.72 7.14
CA VAL A 70 22.99 -6.96 8.41
C VAL A 70 22.03 -7.38 9.52
N GLU A 71 20.78 -6.93 9.44
CA GLU A 71 19.77 -7.25 10.43
C GLU A 71 18.38 -7.33 9.80
N LYS A 72 17.55 -8.21 10.36
CA LYS A 72 16.15 -8.35 10.03
C LYS A 72 15.34 -8.71 11.25
N ILE A 73 14.17 -8.10 11.43
CA ILE A 73 13.27 -8.41 12.53
C ILE A 73 11.88 -8.72 11.97
N THR A 74 11.30 -9.84 12.39
CA THR A 74 9.90 -10.17 12.10
C THR A 74 9.12 -10.46 13.37
N SER A 75 7.79 -10.39 13.33
CA SER A 75 6.95 -10.77 14.46
C SER A 75 5.69 -11.51 14.02
N GLN A 76 5.12 -12.27 14.95
CA GLN A 76 3.79 -12.87 14.78
C GLN A 76 2.69 -11.82 14.94
N ALA A 77 1.44 -12.23 14.64
CA ALA A 77 0.25 -11.41 14.87
C ALA A 77 0.21 -10.92 16.32
N ALA A 78 -0.29 -9.70 16.52
CA ALA A 78 -0.24 -8.90 17.75
C ALA A 78 1.17 -8.42 18.18
N GLY A 79 2.25 -8.82 17.49
CA GLY A 79 3.61 -8.31 17.75
C GLY A 79 4.21 -8.77 19.10
N THR A 80 3.64 -9.80 19.71
CA THR A 80 3.97 -10.28 21.06
C THR A 80 5.28 -11.04 21.14
N SER A 81 5.70 -11.70 20.06
CA SER A 81 6.98 -12.38 19.91
C SER A 81 7.67 -11.87 18.64
N LYS A 82 8.94 -11.49 18.77
CA LYS A 82 9.76 -11.06 17.62
C LYS A 82 10.88 -12.06 17.39
N ILE A 83 11.29 -12.20 16.15
CA ILE A 83 12.46 -12.99 15.75
C ILE A 83 13.42 -12.03 15.06
N GLN A 84 14.62 -11.94 15.59
CA GLN A 84 15.72 -11.16 15.02
C GLN A 84 16.68 -12.10 14.30
N PHE A 85 17.11 -11.68 13.12
CA PHE A 85 18.12 -12.33 12.30
C PHE A 85 19.28 -11.35 12.13
N THR A 86 20.49 -11.77 12.45
CA THR A 86 21.72 -10.99 12.26
C THR A 86 22.62 -11.72 11.30
N TYR A 87 23.21 -10.99 10.34
CA TYR A 87 24.01 -11.56 9.27
C TYR A 87 25.46 -11.07 9.37
N GLN A 88 26.40 -12.00 9.25
CA GLN A 88 27.83 -11.71 9.32
C GLN A 88 28.51 -12.00 7.99
N TYR A 89 29.48 -11.16 7.63
CA TYR A 89 30.20 -11.23 6.36
C TYR A 89 31.70 -11.24 6.60
N ASP A 90 32.46 -11.89 5.71
CA ASP A 90 33.91 -11.78 5.71
C ASP A 90 34.38 -10.42 5.14
N ALA A 91 35.68 -10.16 5.22
CA ALA A 91 36.29 -8.93 4.69
C ALA A 91 36.12 -8.75 3.17
N LYS A 92 35.77 -9.83 2.44
CA LYS A 92 35.48 -9.83 1.00
C LYS A 92 33.98 -9.73 0.69
N GLY A 93 33.13 -9.57 1.71
CA GLY A 93 31.68 -9.45 1.59
C GLY A 93 30.94 -10.78 1.36
N LYS A 94 31.58 -11.94 1.58
CA LYS A 94 30.91 -13.25 1.54
C LYS A 94 30.10 -13.45 2.81
N LEU A 95 28.87 -13.93 2.67
CA LEU A 95 28.01 -14.28 3.79
C LEU A 95 28.59 -15.49 4.55
N LEU A 96 28.86 -15.30 5.84
CA LEU A 96 29.45 -16.32 6.71
C LEU A 96 28.41 -17.01 7.58
N ASN A 97 27.59 -16.23 8.28
CA ASN A 97 26.70 -16.74 9.32
C ASN A 97 25.37 -15.99 9.33
N GLU A 98 24.33 -16.68 9.81
CA GLU A 98 23.06 -16.08 10.24
C GLU A 98 22.80 -16.48 11.69
N THR A 99 22.60 -15.50 12.56
CA THR A 99 22.20 -15.69 13.95
C THR A 99 20.71 -15.40 14.08
N THR A 100 19.94 -16.35 14.62
CA THR A 100 18.51 -16.19 14.91
C THR A 100 18.31 -16.04 16.41
N ALA A 101 17.61 -15.01 16.84
CA ALA A 101 17.24 -14.78 18.23
C ALA A 101 15.73 -14.57 18.39
N PHE A 102 15.13 -15.20 19.40
CA PHE A 102 13.75 -14.92 19.79
C PHE A 102 13.75 -13.83 20.86
N LEU A 103 12.99 -12.77 20.61
CA LEU A 103 12.86 -11.64 21.52
C LEU A 103 11.51 -11.70 22.22
N ASP A 104 11.53 -11.50 23.53
CA ASP A 104 10.33 -11.29 24.33
C ASP A 104 9.71 -9.89 24.10
N SER A 105 8.61 -9.61 24.80
CA SER A 105 7.90 -8.33 24.69
C SER A 105 8.71 -7.12 25.16
N LYS A 106 9.79 -7.33 25.94
CA LYS A 106 10.73 -6.31 26.43
C LYS A 106 11.96 -6.17 25.53
N GLY A 107 12.10 -7.03 24.52
CA GLY A 107 13.26 -7.06 23.61
C GLY A 107 14.44 -7.89 24.13
N ALA A 108 14.28 -8.63 25.22
CA ALA A 108 15.33 -9.52 25.71
C ALA A 108 15.35 -10.83 24.90
N LYS A 109 16.56 -11.34 24.65
CA LYS A 109 16.76 -12.62 23.92
C LYS A 109 16.41 -13.78 24.84
N SER A 110 15.39 -14.57 24.49
CA SER A 110 15.01 -15.79 25.19
C SER A 110 15.71 -17.04 24.64
N TYR A 111 16.16 -16.99 23.39
CA TYR A 111 16.94 -18.03 22.72
C TYR A 111 17.76 -17.40 21.60
N GLU A 112 18.96 -17.92 21.35
CA GLU A 112 19.82 -17.52 20.25
C GLU A 112 20.55 -18.74 19.67
N SER A 113 20.65 -18.80 18.34
CA SER A 113 21.39 -19.84 17.63
C SER A 113 22.02 -19.29 16.37
N THR A 114 23.24 -19.73 16.07
CA THR A 114 23.99 -19.31 14.89
C THR A 114 24.14 -20.47 13.92
N THR A 115 23.81 -20.22 12.65
CA THR A 115 23.97 -21.17 11.56
C THR A 115 25.05 -20.69 10.60
N SER A 116 26.06 -21.53 10.37
CA SER A 116 27.10 -21.24 9.37
C SER A 116 26.58 -21.44 7.94
N ILE A 117 27.11 -20.61 7.04
CA ILE A 117 26.76 -20.50 5.63
C ILE A 117 28.03 -20.68 4.81
N THR A 118 27.94 -21.50 3.76
CA THR A 118 29.01 -21.67 2.78
C THR A 118 28.58 -21.06 1.46
N VAL A 119 29.46 -20.29 0.83
CA VAL A 119 29.26 -19.74 -0.51
C VAL A 119 30.35 -20.22 -1.47
N ASN A 120 30.01 -20.35 -2.75
CA ASN A 120 31.00 -20.66 -3.79
C ASN A 120 31.82 -19.43 -4.21
N ASP A 121 32.68 -19.58 -5.20
CA ASP A 121 33.54 -18.51 -5.73
C ASP A 121 32.80 -17.39 -6.43
N LYS A 122 31.51 -17.57 -6.73
CA LYS A 122 30.65 -16.50 -7.22
C LYS A 122 29.93 -15.76 -6.10
N GLY A 123 29.90 -16.31 -4.88
CA GLY A 123 29.13 -15.76 -3.76
C GLY A 123 27.71 -16.34 -3.63
N LEU A 124 27.41 -17.42 -4.35
CA LEU A 124 26.14 -18.15 -4.24
C LEU A 124 26.17 -19.06 -3.01
N VAL A 125 25.11 -19.06 -2.21
CA VAL A 125 25.00 -19.92 -1.02
C VAL A 125 24.86 -21.37 -1.45
N THR A 126 25.85 -22.21 -1.16
CA THR A 126 25.84 -23.65 -1.46
C THR A 126 25.42 -24.48 -0.25
N LYS A 127 25.55 -23.94 0.96
CA LYS A 127 25.12 -24.61 2.20
C LYS A 127 24.67 -23.61 3.28
N LYS A 128 23.63 -23.95 4.03
CA LYS A 128 23.20 -23.27 5.28
C LYS A 128 22.72 -24.31 6.28
N GLY A 129 23.50 -24.60 7.31
CA GLY A 129 23.20 -25.71 8.22
C GLY A 129 23.12 -27.05 7.48
N SER A 130 21.98 -27.73 7.55
CA SER A 130 21.71 -28.98 6.82
C SER A 130 21.21 -28.79 5.38
N MET A 131 20.92 -27.54 4.98
CA MET A 131 20.45 -27.19 3.64
C MET A 131 21.62 -27.14 2.66
N ILE A 132 21.48 -27.79 1.51
CA ILE A 132 22.42 -27.84 0.39
C ILE A 132 21.72 -27.28 -0.84
N CYS A 133 22.38 -26.37 -1.55
CA CYS A 133 21.84 -25.67 -2.70
C CYS A 133 22.71 -25.89 -3.95
N SER A 134 22.07 -26.12 -5.09
CA SER A 134 22.72 -26.31 -6.39
C SER A 134 22.22 -25.30 -7.41
N TYR A 135 23.09 -24.92 -8.34
CA TYR A 135 22.83 -23.88 -9.35
C TYR A 135 23.15 -24.40 -10.75
N ASP A 136 22.50 -23.82 -11.76
CA ASP A 136 22.89 -24.03 -13.16
C ASP A 136 24.00 -23.07 -13.61
N ASN A 137 24.39 -23.17 -14.89
CA ASN A 137 25.45 -22.35 -15.47
C ASN A 137 25.12 -20.85 -15.53
N ASN A 138 23.84 -20.48 -15.39
CA ASN A 138 23.37 -19.10 -15.34
C ASN A 138 23.16 -18.63 -13.88
N ASP A 139 23.71 -19.35 -12.91
CA ASP A 139 23.64 -19.03 -11.48
C ASP A 139 22.20 -19.01 -10.93
N ARG A 140 21.28 -19.75 -11.58
CA ARG A 140 19.90 -19.94 -11.12
C ARG A 140 19.81 -21.15 -10.21
N LEU A 141 19.08 -21.03 -9.11
CA LEU A 141 18.90 -22.11 -8.14
C LEU A 141 18.10 -23.25 -8.77
N ILE A 142 18.68 -24.45 -8.88
CA ILE A 142 18.01 -25.62 -9.49
C ILE A 142 17.58 -26.66 -8.46
N SER A 143 18.21 -26.68 -7.28
CA SER A 143 17.80 -27.62 -6.23
C SER A 143 18.15 -27.14 -4.82
N VAL A 144 17.29 -27.49 -3.87
CA VAL A 144 17.51 -27.39 -2.43
C VAL A 144 17.25 -28.76 -1.80
N ILE A 145 18.23 -29.26 -1.04
CA ILE A 145 18.17 -30.54 -0.34
C ILE A 145 18.45 -30.31 1.15
N ASN A 146 17.62 -30.86 2.04
CA ASN A 146 17.98 -31.01 3.44
C ASN A 146 18.26 -32.47 3.76
N LYS A 147 19.30 -32.70 4.55
CA LYS A 147 19.64 -34.02 5.09
C LYS A 147 19.51 -34.03 6.60
N ASP A 148 19.07 -35.16 7.17
CA ASP A 148 19.13 -35.36 8.61
C ASP A 148 20.57 -35.66 9.06
N LYS A 149 20.74 -35.90 10.38
CA LYS A 149 22.05 -36.21 10.97
C LYS A 149 22.67 -37.50 10.45
N THR A 150 21.89 -38.41 9.88
CA THR A 150 22.36 -39.68 9.27
C THR A 150 22.75 -39.52 7.81
N GLY A 151 22.51 -38.35 7.22
CA GLY A 151 22.76 -38.06 5.81
C GLY A 151 21.60 -38.44 4.89
N LYS A 152 20.49 -38.96 5.42
CA LYS A 152 19.28 -39.26 4.65
C LYS A 152 18.64 -37.95 4.17
N VAL A 153 18.26 -37.89 2.91
CA VAL A 153 17.48 -36.76 2.36
C VAL A 153 16.10 -36.78 3.01
N ILE A 154 15.75 -35.66 3.63
CA ILE A 154 14.47 -35.48 4.31
C ILE A 154 13.59 -34.43 3.62
N TYR A 155 14.17 -33.59 2.78
CA TYR A 155 13.45 -32.63 1.96
C TYR A 155 14.23 -32.39 0.68
N LYS A 156 13.52 -32.37 -0.44
CA LYS A 156 14.09 -32.07 -1.75
C LYS A 156 13.13 -31.19 -2.52
N GLN A 157 13.66 -30.09 -3.03
CA GLN A 157 12.98 -29.13 -3.88
C GLN A 157 13.80 -28.93 -5.15
N GLU A 158 13.14 -28.90 -6.30
CA GLU A 158 13.74 -28.81 -7.63
C GLU A 158 13.06 -27.71 -8.44
N PHE A 159 13.85 -27.02 -9.27
CA PHE A 159 13.41 -25.87 -10.05
C PHE A 159 13.80 -26.04 -11.52
N VAL A 160 12.85 -25.80 -12.42
CA VAL A 160 13.05 -25.89 -13.87
C VAL A 160 12.71 -24.55 -14.51
N TYR A 161 13.55 -24.13 -15.45
CA TYR A 161 13.44 -22.83 -16.13
C TYR A 161 13.20 -23.00 -17.62
N ASN A 162 12.50 -22.05 -18.25
CA ASN A 162 12.44 -21.97 -19.71
C ASN A 162 13.69 -21.31 -20.30
N SER A 163 13.75 -21.18 -21.63
CA SER A 163 14.86 -20.54 -22.35
C SER A 163 15.01 -19.05 -22.05
N LEU A 164 13.93 -18.36 -21.64
CA LEU A 164 13.96 -16.98 -21.16
C LEU A 164 14.43 -16.85 -19.71
N GLY A 165 14.69 -17.97 -19.05
CA GLY A 165 15.13 -18.03 -17.66
C GLY A 165 14.05 -17.83 -16.61
N GLN A 166 12.78 -17.96 -16.98
CA GLN A 166 11.65 -17.93 -16.06
C GLN A 166 11.43 -19.31 -15.44
N LEU A 167 11.17 -19.36 -14.13
CA LEU A 167 10.80 -20.59 -13.45
C LEU A 167 9.46 -21.13 -13.98
N ILE A 168 9.46 -22.31 -14.59
CA ILE A 168 8.26 -22.97 -15.14
C ILE A 168 7.79 -24.19 -14.35
N SER A 169 8.65 -24.79 -13.54
CA SER A 169 8.25 -25.83 -12.60
C SER A 169 9.03 -25.74 -11.30
N GLU A 170 8.34 -25.91 -10.19
CA GLU A 170 8.89 -26.16 -8.87
C GLU A 170 8.32 -27.49 -8.36
N LYS A 171 9.17 -28.43 -7.96
CA LYS A 171 8.74 -29.74 -7.49
C LYS A 171 9.33 -30.07 -6.13
N ILE A 172 8.53 -30.65 -5.25
CA ILE A 172 8.93 -31.13 -3.92
C ILE A 172 8.63 -32.62 -3.85
N THR A 173 9.65 -33.47 -3.65
CA THR A 173 9.52 -34.93 -3.83
C THR A 173 9.80 -35.76 -2.58
N GLU A 174 10.37 -35.18 -1.54
CA GLU A 174 10.70 -35.89 -0.29
C GLU A 174 9.94 -35.23 0.86
N PRO A 175 8.81 -35.81 1.29
CA PRO A 175 7.93 -35.21 2.28
C PRO A 175 8.55 -35.23 3.68
N HIS A 176 8.60 -34.06 4.32
CA HIS A 176 9.03 -33.92 5.71
C HIS A 176 7.86 -33.48 6.59
N VAL A 177 7.56 -34.27 7.63
CA VAL A 177 6.49 -33.98 8.59
C VAL A 177 6.67 -32.60 9.22
N ALA A 178 7.91 -32.20 9.54
CA ALA A 178 8.14 -30.89 10.16
C ALA A 178 7.99 -29.70 9.21
N THR A 179 8.04 -29.93 7.88
CA THR A 179 7.70 -28.88 6.89
C THR A 179 6.24 -28.94 6.47
N GLY A 180 5.47 -29.93 6.96
CA GLY A 180 4.06 -30.14 6.59
C GLY A 180 3.86 -30.74 5.20
N VAL A 181 4.95 -31.10 4.51
CA VAL A 181 4.90 -31.79 3.22
C VAL A 181 4.70 -33.26 3.51
N MET A 182 3.54 -33.80 3.15
CA MET A 182 3.22 -35.22 3.34
C MET A 182 3.27 -36.00 2.03
N GLU A 183 3.33 -35.29 0.90
CA GLU A 183 3.12 -35.82 -0.45
C GLU A 183 3.99 -35.04 -1.46
N THR A 184 4.17 -35.58 -2.65
CA THR A 184 4.81 -34.89 -3.76
C THR A 184 3.94 -33.74 -4.26
N GLU A 185 4.49 -32.53 -4.24
CA GLU A 185 3.85 -31.32 -4.74
C GLU A 185 4.59 -30.81 -5.98
N GLU A 186 3.87 -30.42 -7.03
CA GLU A 186 4.46 -29.76 -8.20
C GLU A 186 3.67 -28.49 -8.54
N PHE A 187 4.39 -27.41 -8.81
CA PHE A 187 3.85 -26.11 -9.17
C PHE A 187 4.33 -25.78 -10.57
N LYS A 188 3.41 -25.65 -11.53
CA LYS A 188 3.73 -25.32 -12.93
C LYS A 188 3.29 -23.91 -13.26
N PHE A 189 4.18 -23.15 -13.88
CA PHE A 189 3.99 -21.72 -14.15
C PHE A 189 3.90 -21.46 -15.64
N THR A 190 2.88 -20.69 -16.02
CA THR A 190 2.72 -20.17 -17.38
C THR A 190 2.79 -18.66 -17.33
N TYR A 191 3.64 -18.06 -18.17
CA TYR A 191 3.84 -16.61 -18.25
C TYR A 191 3.22 -16.07 -19.53
N THR A 192 2.48 -14.99 -19.42
CA THR A 192 1.92 -14.22 -20.55
C THR A 192 2.32 -12.77 -20.40
N LYS A 193 2.85 -12.14 -21.44
CA LYS A 193 3.21 -10.73 -21.39
C LYS A 193 1.93 -9.88 -21.40
N ASN A 194 1.79 -8.96 -20.46
CA ASN A 194 0.60 -8.12 -20.36
C ASN A 194 0.73 -6.83 -21.20
N ASN A 195 -0.40 -6.17 -21.45
CA ASN A 195 -0.48 -4.96 -22.30
C ASN A 195 0.24 -3.73 -21.71
N GLN A 196 0.83 -3.86 -20.53
CA GLN A 196 1.54 -2.82 -19.81
C GLN A 196 3.03 -3.16 -19.70
N GLY A 197 3.47 -4.21 -20.41
CA GLY A 197 4.85 -4.67 -20.56
C GLY A 197 5.40 -5.59 -19.48
N GLY A 198 4.62 -5.86 -18.43
CA GLY A 198 4.94 -6.84 -17.39
C GLY A 198 4.41 -8.25 -17.69
N TRP A 199 4.20 -9.07 -16.66
CA TRP A 199 3.86 -10.50 -16.80
C TRP A 199 2.63 -10.89 -16.01
N ASP A 200 1.67 -11.55 -16.66
CA ASP A 200 0.63 -12.33 -15.99
C ASP A 200 1.10 -13.78 -15.86
N VAL A 201 1.02 -14.33 -14.65
CA VAL A 201 1.50 -15.68 -14.34
C VAL A 201 0.38 -16.54 -13.77
N ALA A 202 0.19 -17.72 -14.35
CA ALA A 202 -0.72 -18.74 -13.82
C ALA A 202 0.10 -19.90 -13.22
N MET A 203 -0.07 -20.14 -11.92
CA MET A 203 0.52 -21.26 -11.19
C MET A 203 -0.52 -22.36 -10.98
N HIS A 204 -0.30 -23.50 -11.62
CA HIS A 204 -1.08 -24.72 -11.44
C HIS A 204 -0.43 -25.59 -10.39
N ILE A 205 -1.24 -26.07 -9.45
CA ILE A 205 -0.77 -26.90 -8.33
C ILE A 205 -1.16 -28.35 -8.59
N TYR A 206 -0.21 -29.25 -8.46
CA TYR A 206 -0.38 -30.69 -8.60
C TYR A 206 0.03 -31.39 -7.31
N LYS A 207 -0.72 -32.43 -6.96
CA LYS A 207 -0.46 -33.34 -5.85
C LYS A 207 -0.39 -34.74 -6.43
N GLU A 208 0.74 -35.43 -6.21
CA GLU A 208 0.98 -36.78 -6.75
C GLU A 208 0.72 -36.86 -8.26
N GLY A 209 1.18 -35.84 -9.01
CA GLY A 209 1.01 -35.74 -10.46
C GLY A 209 -0.40 -35.39 -10.95
N LYS A 210 -1.39 -35.27 -10.06
CA LYS A 210 -2.78 -34.89 -10.41
C LYS A 210 -3.04 -33.44 -10.04
N LEU A 211 -3.86 -32.74 -10.84
CA LEU A 211 -4.22 -31.36 -10.55
C LEU A 211 -4.94 -31.29 -9.19
N ALA A 212 -4.41 -30.48 -8.28
CA ALA A 212 -4.92 -30.37 -6.92
C ALA A 212 -6.26 -29.64 -6.89
N THR A 213 -7.22 -30.13 -6.09
CA THR A 213 -8.54 -29.52 -5.92
C THR A 213 -8.59 -28.62 -4.68
N LYS A 214 -9.64 -27.82 -4.56
CA LYS A 214 -9.83 -26.95 -3.40
C LYS A 214 -9.78 -27.77 -2.10
N GLY A 215 -8.89 -27.40 -1.18
CA GLY A 215 -8.68 -28.10 0.09
C GLY A 215 -7.97 -29.45 0.02
N SER A 216 -7.55 -29.93 -1.17
CA SER A 216 -6.86 -31.24 -1.28
C SER A 216 -5.44 -31.26 -0.73
N ILE A 217 -4.83 -30.07 -0.65
CA ILE A 217 -3.57 -29.83 0.04
C ILE A 217 -3.90 -28.92 1.23
N PRO A 218 -3.75 -29.40 2.47
CA PRO A 218 -4.04 -28.60 3.65
C PRO A 218 -3.04 -27.45 3.81
N LEU A 219 -1.79 -27.63 3.33
CA LEU A 219 -0.67 -26.71 3.50
C LEU A 219 0.20 -26.70 2.23
N ILE A 220 0.14 -25.64 1.44
CA ILE A 220 1.01 -25.50 0.26
C ILE A 220 2.41 -25.08 0.72
N THR A 221 3.46 -25.76 0.25
CA THR A 221 4.84 -25.52 0.70
C THR A 221 5.77 -24.93 -0.35
N SER A 222 5.19 -24.45 -1.46
CA SER A 222 5.91 -23.81 -2.56
C SER A 222 6.77 -22.63 -2.09
N SER A 223 7.84 -22.36 -2.84
CA SER A 223 8.70 -21.20 -2.71
C SER A 223 7.99 -19.84 -2.75
N PHE A 224 6.76 -19.80 -3.26
CA PHE A 224 5.92 -18.60 -3.37
C PHE A 224 4.83 -18.46 -2.29
N VAL A 225 4.58 -19.50 -1.49
CA VAL A 225 3.46 -19.54 -0.52
C VAL A 225 3.96 -19.65 0.93
N ARG A 226 5.23 -19.35 1.14
CA ARG A 226 5.92 -19.71 2.39
C ARG A 226 5.33 -18.90 3.59
N GLN A 227 5.10 -19.58 4.71
CA GLN A 227 4.43 -19.25 6.00
C GLN A 227 2.91 -19.08 6.09
N LYS A 228 2.17 -18.57 5.10
CA LYS A 228 0.71 -18.49 5.28
C LYS A 228 0.10 -19.86 4.95
N ARG A 229 -0.19 -20.61 6.01
CA ARG A 229 -0.99 -21.84 6.02
C ARG A 229 -2.32 -21.58 5.32
N GLU A 230 -2.32 -21.70 4.00
CA GLU A 230 -3.47 -21.43 3.17
C GLU A 230 -3.80 -22.70 2.40
N GLN A 231 -5.02 -23.19 2.62
CA GLN A 231 -5.61 -24.19 1.75
C GLN A 231 -5.68 -23.64 0.33
N ILE A 232 -5.56 -24.53 -0.66
CA ILE A 232 -5.86 -24.18 -2.06
C ILE A 232 -7.29 -23.64 -2.09
N SER A 233 -7.43 -22.32 -2.31
CA SER A 233 -8.72 -21.67 -2.48
C SER A 233 -9.13 -21.67 -3.95
N ASN A 234 -8.16 -21.42 -4.84
CA ASN A 234 -8.29 -21.40 -6.31
C ASN A 234 -7.08 -22.11 -6.95
N ASN A 235 -7.31 -22.86 -8.04
CA ASN A 235 -6.28 -23.47 -8.89
C ASN A 235 -6.72 -23.32 -10.36
N PRO A 236 -5.97 -22.61 -11.23
CA PRO A 236 -4.67 -21.98 -10.97
C PRO A 236 -4.73 -20.76 -10.05
N LYS A 237 -3.65 -20.55 -9.30
CA LYS A 237 -3.38 -19.28 -8.62
C LYS A 237 -2.81 -18.31 -9.65
N LYS A 238 -3.29 -17.08 -9.67
CA LYS A 238 -2.86 -16.07 -10.64
C LYS A 238 -2.08 -14.96 -9.94
N PHE A 239 -1.05 -14.50 -10.62
CA PHE A 239 -0.22 -13.35 -10.27
C PHE A 239 -0.16 -12.43 -11.49
N SER A 240 0.00 -11.14 -11.26
CA SER A 240 0.30 -10.18 -12.32
C SER A 240 1.50 -9.38 -11.87
N PHE A 241 2.37 -8.95 -12.78
CA PHE A 241 3.57 -8.17 -12.51
C PHE A 241 3.66 -7.00 -13.47
N ASP A 242 4.20 -5.87 -13.03
CA ASP A 242 4.51 -4.73 -13.88
C ASP A 242 5.88 -4.89 -14.60
N GLU A 243 6.25 -3.93 -15.44
CA GLU A 243 7.53 -3.92 -16.17
C GLU A 243 8.77 -3.92 -15.28
N ALA A 244 8.63 -3.55 -14.00
CA ALA A 244 9.71 -3.54 -13.02
C ALA A 244 9.77 -4.85 -12.21
N GLY A 245 8.89 -5.82 -12.49
CA GLY A 245 8.84 -7.08 -11.76
C GLY A 245 8.09 -7.03 -10.43
N LEU A 246 7.32 -5.97 -10.21
CA LEU A 246 6.51 -5.83 -9.00
C LEU A 246 5.16 -6.47 -9.24
N GLU A 247 4.70 -7.28 -8.30
CA GLU A 247 3.37 -7.89 -8.39
C GLU A 247 2.31 -6.76 -8.52
N ALA A 248 1.51 -6.77 -9.58
CA ALA A 248 0.40 -5.86 -9.81
C ALA A 248 -0.82 -6.34 -9.00
N PHE A 249 -1.25 -5.50 -8.07
CA PHE A 249 -2.23 -5.87 -7.04
C PHE A 249 -3.68 -5.80 -7.51
N ASP A 250 -4.52 -6.69 -6.97
CA ASP A 250 -5.95 -6.45 -6.82
C ASP A 250 -6.16 -5.53 -5.61
N PRO A 251 -6.64 -4.29 -5.80
CA PRO A 251 -6.85 -3.34 -4.70
C PRO A 251 -7.84 -3.82 -3.63
N ASN A 252 -8.58 -4.91 -3.86
CA ASN A 252 -9.55 -5.48 -2.93
C ASN A 252 -8.99 -6.58 -2.02
N ILE A 253 -7.78 -7.09 -2.27
CA ILE A 253 -7.21 -8.23 -1.52
C ILE A 253 -5.84 -7.82 -0.93
N VAL A 254 -5.84 -7.47 0.35
CA VAL A 254 -4.61 -7.12 1.09
C VAL A 254 -4.22 -8.27 2.02
N ARG A 255 -3.13 -8.97 1.72
CA ARG A 255 -2.46 -9.90 2.66
C ARG A 255 -0.98 -9.54 2.75
N VAL A 256 -0.51 -9.18 3.95
CA VAL A 256 0.92 -9.25 4.27
C VAL A 256 1.29 -10.74 4.28
N MET A 257 2.25 -11.12 3.43
CA MET A 257 2.82 -12.47 3.38
C MET A 257 4.33 -12.36 3.57
N VAL A 258 4.80 -13.04 4.61
CA VAL A 258 6.20 -13.21 4.94
C VAL A 258 6.54 -14.67 4.65
N ASP A 259 7.65 -14.96 3.97
CA ASP A 259 8.06 -16.30 3.53
C ASP A 259 8.66 -17.13 4.69
N GLN A 260 8.97 -18.44 4.52
CA GLN A 260 9.47 -19.33 5.60
C GLN A 260 10.84 -18.94 6.15
N TYR A 261 11.57 -18.15 5.38
CA TYR A 261 12.83 -17.53 5.80
C TYR A 261 12.60 -16.14 6.35
N ASN A 262 11.35 -15.78 6.65
CA ASN A 262 10.87 -14.49 7.10
C ASN A 262 10.96 -13.36 6.06
N ASN A 263 11.08 -13.61 4.75
CA ASN A 263 11.22 -12.55 3.74
C ASN A 263 9.88 -11.98 3.30
N LEU A 264 9.80 -10.66 3.11
CA LEU A 264 8.61 -10.04 2.54
C LEU A 264 8.46 -10.39 1.06
N ARG A 265 7.33 -10.97 0.67
CA ARG A 265 6.99 -11.24 -0.74
C ARG A 265 5.72 -10.53 -1.23
N GLY A 266 5.00 -9.82 -0.35
CA GLY A 266 3.81 -9.04 -0.70
C GLY A 266 3.83 -7.64 -0.05
N GLN A 267 3.04 -6.71 -0.60
CA GLN A 267 2.94 -5.33 -0.11
C GLN A 267 2.50 -5.23 1.37
N LEU A 268 2.90 -4.11 1.98
CA LEU A 268 2.42 -3.62 3.26
C LEU A 268 1.33 -2.58 3.04
N VAL A 269 0.24 -2.66 3.82
CA VAL A 269 -0.69 -1.53 3.96
C VAL A 269 -0.32 -0.74 5.20
N ILE A 270 0.08 0.51 5.01
CA ILE A 270 0.14 1.50 6.08
C ILE A 270 -1.27 2.08 6.24
N ARG A 271 -1.87 1.89 7.42
CA ARG A 271 -3.13 2.52 7.79
C ARG A 271 -2.85 3.86 8.48
N LEU A 272 -3.00 4.95 7.75
CA LEU A 272 -3.28 6.25 8.36
C LEU A 272 -4.81 6.40 8.45
N ARG A 273 -5.30 6.97 9.56
CA ARG A 273 -6.72 6.98 9.95
C ARG A 273 -7.71 7.03 8.76
N LYS A 274 -8.58 6.03 8.67
CA LYS A 274 -9.77 5.86 7.80
C LYS A 274 -9.59 5.54 6.30
N ASP A 275 -8.39 5.53 5.73
CA ASP A 275 -8.18 5.12 4.32
C ASP A 275 -7.18 3.96 4.17
N PHE A 276 -7.41 3.11 3.16
CA PHE A 276 -6.52 2.03 2.75
C PHE A 276 -5.64 2.54 1.61
N TYR A 277 -4.34 2.65 1.84
CA TYR A 277 -3.38 2.99 0.79
C TYR A 277 -2.61 1.71 0.41
N PRO A 278 -2.69 1.23 -0.84
CA PRO A 278 -1.68 0.31 -1.34
C PRO A 278 -0.36 1.06 -1.36
N VAL A 279 0.65 0.55 -0.67
CA VAL A 279 1.99 1.14 -0.64
C VAL A 279 2.89 0.16 -1.38
N ASN A 280 3.46 0.51 -2.54
CA ASN A 280 4.58 -0.29 -3.00
C ASN A 280 5.72 -0.05 -2.02
N VAL A 281 6.18 -1.10 -1.36
CA VAL A 281 7.49 -1.06 -0.74
C VAL A 281 8.47 -1.64 -1.74
N THR A 282 8.71 -0.87 -2.79
CA THR A 282 9.96 -0.90 -3.52
C THR A 282 10.42 0.52 -3.67
N TYR A 283 11.64 0.75 -3.21
CA TYR A 283 12.36 1.94 -3.59
C TYR A 283 12.93 1.68 -4.98
N TYR A 284 12.57 2.57 -5.92
CA TYR A 284 13.21 2.66 -7.22
C TYR A 284 13.91 4.03 -7.26
N ASN A 285 15.23 4.08 -7.40
CA ASN A 285 16.02 5.31 -7.36
C ASN A 285 15.74 6.21 -6.14
N ASN A 286 15.62 5.64 -4.93
CA ASN A 286 15.22 6.35 -3.69
C ASN A 286 13.82 7.00 -3.71
N ILE A 287 12.96 6.66 -4.65
CA ILE A 287 11.56 7.07 -4.70
C ILE A 287 10.72 5.95 -4.10
N LEU A 288 9.89 6.28 -3.09
CA LEU A 288 8.78 5.45 -2.67
C LEU A 288 7.84 5.29 -3.87
N SER A 289 7.81 4.11 -4.49
CA SER A 289 6.84 3.86 -5.55
C SER A 289 5.44 3.85 -4.94
N LEU A 290 4.64 4.89 -5.18
CA LEU A 290 3.20 4.89 -4.92
C LEU A 290 2.53 4.77 -6.28
N SER A 291 2.06 3.57 -6.64
CA SER A 291 1.25 3.41 -7.83
C SER A 291 -0.11 4.07 -7.57
N LYS A 292 -0.32 5.26 -8.13
CA LYS A 292 -1.66 5.82 -8.26
C LYS A 292 -2.49 4.84 -9.12
N PRO A 293 -3.78 4.61 -8.81
CA PRO A 293 -4.63 3.76 -9.63
C PRO A 293 -4.61 4.22 -11.08
N LYS A 294 -4.52 3.26 -12.02
CA LYS A 294 -4.59 3.56 -13.45
C LYS A 294 -5.88 4.33 -13.75
N LYS A 295 -5.75 5.52 -14.35
CA LYS A 295 -6.88 6.16 -15.04
C LYS A 295 -7.36 5.22 -16.14
N PRO A 296 -8.69 5.07 -16.35
CA PRO A 296 -9.19 4.39 -17.53
C PRO A 296 -8.63 5.07 -18.78
N LYS A 297 -8.07 4.28 -19.70
CA LYS A 297 -7.54 4.77 -20.98
C LYS A 297 -8.71 5.35 -21.79
N GLY A 298 -8.81 6.67 -21.82
CA GLY A 298 -9.61 7.41 -22.79
C GLY A 298 -8.82 7.60 -24.08
N ASN A 299 -9.48 7.38 -25.20
CA ASN A 299 -8.91 7.42 -26.56
C ASN A 299 -8.16 8.71 -26.88
N ASN A 300 -7.11 8.56 -27.68
CA ASN A 300 -6.39 9.65 -28.32
C ASN A 300 -7.35 10.58 -29.08
N THR A 301 -7.25 11.88 -28.83
CA THR A 301 -7.52 12.88 -29.86
C THR A 301 -6.69 14.11 -29.56
N LEU A 302 -5.91 14.53 -30.56
CA LEU A 302 -5.16 15.78 -30.56
C LEU A 302 -6.08 16.94 -30.27
N GLN A 303 -5.64 17.90 -29.44
CA GLN A 303 -6.03 19.28 -29.68
C GLN A 303 -4.99 20.29 -29.20
N THR A 304 -4.92 21.30 -30.05
CA THR A 304 -4.02 22.44 -30.22
C THR A 304 -3.94 23.41 -29.05
N SER A 305 -2.75 23.98 -28.92
CA SER A 305 -2.30 25.05 -28.06
C SER A 305 -3.16 26.32 -28.17
N SER A 306 -3.34 27.01 -27.04
CA SER A 306 -3.28 28.48 -27.02
C SER A 306 -2.59 28.96 -25.75
N THR A 307 -1.64 29.86 -25.95
CA THR A 307 -0.70 30.37 -24.95
C THR A 307 -1.16 31.75 -24.51
N ILE A 308 -1.20 32.00 -23.20
CA ILE A 308 -1.08 33.36 -22.67
C ILE A 308 0.08 33.34 -21.66
N LYS A 309 1.11 34.14 -21.95
CA LYS A 309 2.28 34.34 -21.11
C LYS A 309 1.97 35.40 -20.06
N THR A 310 2.21 35.06 -18.79
CA THR A 310 2.63 36.01 -17.77
C THR A 310 3.92 35.47 -17.14
N THR A 311 4.88 36.35 -16.99
CA THR A 311 6.26 36.11 -16.57
C THR A 311 6.31 35.58 -15.13
N GLU A 312 6.18 34.26 -14.98
CA GLU A 312 6.45 33.54 -13.74
C GLU A 312 7.95 33.27 -13.62
N LEU A 313 8.52 33.51 -12.42
CA LEU A 313 9.85 33.01 -12.08
C LEU A 313 9.86 31.48 -12.26
N PRO A 314 10.85 30.90 -12.96
CA PRO A 314 10.85 29.48 -13.28
C PRO A 314 10.87 28.62 -12.00
N GLY A 315 9.85 27.79 -11.82
CA GLY A 315 9.80 26.77 -10.75
C GLY A 315 8.79 26.99 -9.62
N GLN A 316 7.85 27.93 -9.75
CA GLN A 316 6.72 28.09 -8.81
C GLN A 316 5.60 27.08 -9.07
N THR A 317 4.82 26.74 -8.03
CA THR A 317 3.65 25.85 -8.15
C THR A 317 2.38 26.70 -8.09
N THR A 318 1.59 26.64 -9.16
CA THR A 318 0.22 27.18 -9.22
C THR A 318 -0.75 26.02 -9.39
N GLU A 319 -1.74 25.91 -8.51
CA GLU A 319 -2.83 24.94 -8.63
C GLU A 319 -4.19 25.63 -8.49
N THR A 320 -5.10 25.33 -9.43
CA THR A 320 -6.48 25.80 -9.44
C THR A 320 -7.43 24.61 -9.44
N ARG A 321 -8.39 24.60 -8.51
CA ARG A 321 -9.42 23.56 -8.42
C ARG A 321 -10.83 24.11 -8.32
N LEU A 322 -11.73 23.56 -9.12
CA LEU A 322 -13.15 23.88 -9.09
C LEU A 322 -13.83 23.29 -7.84
N TYR A 323 -14.75 24.06 -7.26
CA TYR A 323 -15.62 23.59 -6.17
C TYR A 323 -16.66 22.58 -6.64
N ASN A 324 -16.98 22.57 -7.94
CA ASN A 324 -18.02 21.72 -8.53
C ASN A 324 -19.39 21.86 -7.80
N GLY A 325 -19.77 23.10 -7.48
CA GLY A 325 -21.04 23.41 -6.79
C GLY A 325 -21.04 23.12 -5.28
N LYS A 326 -19.95 22.60 -4.72
CA LYS A 326 -19.83 22.28 -3.29
C LYS A 326 -19.76 23.51 -2.39
N TYR A 327 -19.14 24.57 -2.89
CA TYR A 327 -18.95 25.82 -2.18
C TYR A 327 -19.29 26.99 -3.10
N ASN A 328 -19.83 28.04 -2.50
CA ASN A 328 -19.77 29.38 -3.07
C ASN A 328 -18.53 30.11 -2.50
N GLN A 329 -18.19 31.26 -3.06
CA GLN A 329 -16.99 32.03 -2.69
C GLN A 329 -16.86 32.26 -1.17
N GLU A 330 -17.96 32.63 -0.49
CA GLU A 330 -17.96 32.93 0.94
C GLU A 330 -17.73 31.68 1.81
N THR A 331 -18.43 30.59 1.51
CA THR A 331 -18.27 29.32 2.23
C THR A 331 -16.89 28.69 1.96
N ALA A 332 -16.33 28.88 0.76
CA ALA A 332 -14.96 28.49 0.45
C ALA A 332 -13.95 29.28 1.28
N LEU A 333 -14.08 30.61 1.36
CA LEU A 333 -13.21 31.44 2.19
C LEU A 333 -13.27 31.05 3.68
N GLN A 334 -14.47 30.80 4.21
CA GLN A 334 -14.64 30.33 5.59
C GLN A 334 -13.91 29.00 5.82
N LYS A 335 -14.00 28.06 4.88
CA LYS A 335 -13.29 26.78 4.99
C LYS A 335 -11.77 26.92 4.88
N VAL A 336 -11.29 27.83 4.02
CA VAL A 336 -9.86 28.19 3.94
C VAL A 336 -9.38 28.75 5.29
N ASN A 337 -10.13 29.69 5.88
CA ASN A 337 -9.78 30.25 7.20
C ASN A 337 -9.78 29.20 8.31
N ASN A 338 -10.78 28.29 8.33
CA ASN A 338 -10.81 27.19 9.29
C ASN A 338 -9.58 26.28 9.18
N TYR A 339 -9.13 26.01 7.95
CA TYR A 339 -7.91 25.22 7.74
C TYR A 339 -6.66 25.96 8.25
N ILE A 340 -6.57 27.27 7.97
CA ILE A 340 -5.50 28.13 8.48
C ILE A 340 -5.46 28.08 10.02
N ASP A 341 -6.62 28.14 10.67
CA ASP A 341 -6.70 28.12 12.14
C ASP A 341 -6.33 26.75 12.72
N VAL A 342 -6.70 25.64 12.07
CA VAL A 342 -6.22 24.31 12.45
C VAL A 342 -4.70 24.25 12.44
N LEU A 343 -4.04 24.75 11.39
CA LEU A 343 -2.58 24.73 11.30
C LEU A 343 -1.90 25.60 12.36
N LYS A 344 -2.48 26.74 12.75
CA LYS A 344 -1.94 27.60 13.82
C LYS A 344 -1.97 26.90 15.19
N VAL A 345 -3.00 26.07 15.46
CA VAL A 345 -3.18 25.39 16.75
C VAL A 345 -2.17 24.26 16.97
N GLU A 346 -1.56 23.72 15.90
CA GLU A 346 -0.55 22.65 15.99
C GLU A 346 0.84 23.11 16.51
N GLY A 347 0.95 24.33 17.02
CA GLY A 347 2.06 24.80 17.88
C GLY A 347 3.39 25.15 17.18
N ASN A 348 3.61 24.66 15.96
CA ASN A 348 4.86 24.87 15.22
C ASN A 348 4.73 25.80 14.02
N PHE A 349 3.54 26.34 13.74
CA PHE A 349 3.26 27.21 12.60
C PHE A 349 2.80 28.59 13.03
N SER A 350 3.35 29.63 12.42
CA SER A 350 2.77 30.97 12.47
C SER A 350 2.33 31.41 11.09
N PHE A 351 1.28 32.22 11.07
CA PHE A 351 0.63 32.71 9.85
C PHE A 351 0.50 34.22 9.92
N LYS A 352 0.96 34.91 8.89
CA LYS A 352 0.80 36.35 8.74
C LYS A 352 0.37 36.68 7.32
N LYS A 353 -0.80 37.30 7.16
CA LYS A 353 -1.18 37.94 5.89
C LYS A 353 -0.21 39.09 5.62
N THR A 354 0.36 39.13 4.42
CA THR A 354 1.35 40.14 4.02
C THR A 354 0.80 41.14 3.03
N ASP A 355 -0.01 40.69 2.07
CA ASP A 355 -0.68 41.55 1.08
C ASP A 355 -2.14 41.13 0.95
N GLU A 356 -3.09 42.04 1.02
CA GLU A 356 -4.52 41.76 0.85
C GLU A 356 -5.05 42.63 -0.29
N LEU A 357 -5.10 42.06 -1.50
CA LEU A 357 -5.61 42.74 -2.69
C LEU A 357 -7.14 42.82 -2.66
N SER A 358 -7.79 41.83 -2.05
CA SER A 358 -9.20 41.86 -1.67
C SER A 358 -9.47 40.82 -0.58
N LYS A 359 -10.69 40.82 -0.03
CA LYS A 359 -11.17 39.79 0.90
C LYS A 359 -10.94 38.35 0.39
N TYR A 360 -11.01 38.15 -0.92
CA TYR A 360 -10.89 36.84 -1.57
C TYR A 360 -9.53 36.62 -2.26
N HIS A 361 -8.64 37.61 -2.23
CA HIS A 361 -7.32 37.51 -2.84
C HIS A 361 -6.27 38.13 -1.92
N PHE A 362 -5.47 37.28 -1.30
CA PHE A 362 -4.42 37.70 -0.38
C PHE A 362 -3.20 36.80 -0.46
N THR A 363 -2.04 37.35 -0.12
CA THR A 363 -0.80 36.62 0.09
C THR A 363 -0.54 36.51 1.58
N ALA A 364 -0.04 35.34 2.00
CA ALA A 364 0.34 35.12 3.38
C ALA A 364 1.66 34.35 3.50
N ASN A 365 2.37 34.67 4.58
CA ASN A 365 3.58 34.01 5.00
C ASN A 365 3.26 33.00 6.11
N TRP A 366 3.65 31.76 5.87
CA TRP A 366 3.74 30.71 6.86
C TRP A 366 5.16 30.60 7.36
N GLN A 367 5.36 30.54 8.67
CA GLN A 367 6.63 30.17 9.27
C GLN A 367 6.45 28.88 10.06
N GLN A 368 7.25 27.87 9.76
CA GLN A 368 7.34 26.63 10.52
C GLN A 368 8.64 26.62 11.34
N ASN A 369 8.53 26.45 12.65
CA ASN A 369 9.67 26.26 13.54
C ASN A 369 10.07 24.78 13.58
N LEU A 370 11.36 24.48 13.44
CA LEU A 370 11.85 23.09 13.29
C LEU A 370 12.51 22.53 14.57
N GLY A 371 12.17 23.09 15.73
CA GLY A 371 12.64 22.61 17.04
C GLY A 371 14.07 23.01 17.43
N GLU A 372 14.85 23.61 16.52
CA GLU A 372 16.20 24.12 16.78
C GLU A 372 16.25 25.66 16.69
N PRO A 373 17.09 26.34 17.50
CA PRO A 373 17.25 27.79 17.43
C PRO A 373 17.66 28.26 16.03
N ASN A 374 16.92 29.22 15.48
CA ASN A 374 17.16 29.83 14.16
C ASN A 374 16.91 28.91 12.94
N LYS A 375 16.52 27.65 13.12
CA LYS A 375 16.08 26.79 11.99
C LYS A 375 14.58 26.92 11.77
N LYS A 376 14.21 27.43 10.60
CA LYS A 376 12.81 27.64 10.23
C LYS A 376 12.59 27.50 8.73
N LEU A 377 11.37 27.14 8.37
CA LEU A 377 10.87 27.22 7.00
C LEU A 377 9.95 28.43 6.90
N VAL A 378 10.12 29.23 5.85
CA VAL A 378 9.22 30.33 5.51
C VAL A 378 8.63 30.05 4.14
N VAL A 379 7.30 30.00 4.05
CA VAL A 379 6.57 29.72 2.81
C VAL A 379 5.60 30.85 2.53
N VAL A 380 5.58 31.34 1.31
CA VAL A 380 4.71 32.41 0.84
C VAL A 380 3.68 31.81 -0.10
N ILE A 381 2.41 31.89 0.29
CA ILE A 381 1.28 31.39 -0.50
C ILE A 381 0.37 32.55 -0.88
N GLU A 382 0.05 32.64 -2.17
CA GLU A 382 -1.04 33.48 -2.66
C GLU A 382 -2.33 32.64 -2.74
N TYR A 383 -3.38 33.16 -2.13
CA TYR A 383 -4.72 32.59 -2.09
C TYR A 383 -5.63 33.43 -2.98
N ILE A 384 -6.33 32.79 -3.91
CA ILE A 384 -7.33 33.41 -4.77
C ILE A 384 -8.60 32.55 -4.69
N VAL A 385 -9.57 33.02 -3.92
CA VAL A 385 -10.87 32.37 -3.71
C VAL A 385 -11.83 32.90 -4.77
N GLY A 386 -11.92 32.23 -5.92
CA GLY A 386 -12.87 32.54 -6.97
C GLY A 386 -14.29 32.09 -6.64
N ASP A 387 -15.26 32.45 -7.48
CA ASP A 387 -16.68 32.08 -7.30
C ASP A 387 -16.92 30.58 -7.43
N LYS A 388 -16.14 29.93 -8.30
CA LYS A 388 -16.29 28.51 -8.67
C LYS A 388 -15.02 27.71 -8.42
N ASP A 389 -13.91 28.36 -8.07
CA ASP A 389 -12.61 27.72 -7.90
C ASP A 389 -11.80 28.36 -6.77
N LEU A 390 -10.83 27.59 -6.29
CA LEU A 390 -9.76 28.07 -5.44
C LEU A 390 -8.44 27.90 -6.19
N THR A 391 -7.69 29.00 -6.31
CA THR A 391 -6.31 28.99 -6.81
C THR A 391 -5.34 29.27 -5.68
N LEU A 392 -4.30 28.43 -5.59
CA LEU A 392 -3.19 28.57 -4.65
C LEU A 392 -1.89 28.66 -5.41
N LYS A 393 -1.04 29.63 -5.07
CA LYS A 393 0.31 29.74 -5.64
C LYS A 393 1.36 29.73 -4.56
N LEU A 394 2.29 28.79 -4.62
CA LEU A 394 3.52 28.80 -3.82
C LEU A 394 4.51 29.75 -4.49
N LYS A 395 4.53 30.99 -4.02
CA LYS A 395 5.39 32.05 -4.57
C LYS A 395 6.84 31.90 -4.12
N ASN A 396 7.05 31.49 -2.87
CA ASN A 396 8.39 31.29 -2.32
C ASN A 396 8.35 30.23 -1.22
N ALA A 397 9.43 29.45 -1.10
CA ALA A 397 9.71 28.63 0.06
C ALA A 397 11.20 28.75 0.38
N THR A 398 11.55 29.04 1.62
CA THR A 398 12.94 29.26 2.05
C THR A 398 13.21 28.51 3.33
N TYR A 399 14.29 27.73 3.34
CA TYR A 399 14.80 27.04 4.52
C TYR A 399 15.95 27.83 5.14
N PHE A 400 15.78 28.30 6.37
CA PHE A 400 16.82 28.96 7.15
C PHE A 400 17.56 27.91 7.98
N GLN A 401 18.86 27.76 7.73
CA GLN A 401 19.78 26.95 8.53
C GLN A 401 20.31 27.75 9.74
N SER A 402 20.44 29.07 9.56
CA SER A 402 20.76 30.05 10.59
C SER A 402 20.19 31.42 10.21
N LYS A 403 20.47 32.47 10.99
CA LYS A 403 20.07 33.85 10.66
C LYS A 403 20.65 34.36 9.34
N GLU A 404 21.84 33.89 8.98
CA GLU A 404 22.61 34.37 7.81
C GLU A 404 22.69 33.33 6.69
N LYS A 405 22.37 32.06 6.97
CA LYS A 405 22.44 30.97 6.01
C LYS A 405 21.05 30.43 5.69
N PHE A 406 20.63 30.63 4.45
CA PHE A 406 19.34 30.15 3.95
C PHE A 406 19.47 29.50 2.57
N ILE A 407 18.50 28.65 2.25
CA ILE A 407 18.37 27.96 0.97
C ILE A 407 16.99 28.28 0.42
N ILE A 408 16.94 28.89 -0.76
CA ILE A 408 15.70 29.07 -1.51
C ILE A 408 15.32 27.71 -2.10
N LEU A 409 14.11 27.26 -1.80
CA LEU A 409 13.60 25.99 -2.27
C LEU A 409 12.91 26.20 -3.62
N THR A 410 13.29 25.40 -4.62
CA THR A 410 12.66 25.44 -5.93
C THR A 410 12.31 24.04 -6.42
N LYS A 411 11.24 23.94 -7.22
CA LYS A 411 10.73 22.67 -7.75
C LYS A 411 11.75 21.93 -8.61
N ASN A 412 12.56 22.69 -9.35
CA ASN A 412 13.49 22.19 -10.37
C ASN A 412 14.96 22.36 -9.95
N ASP A 413 15.25 22.54 -8.65
CA ASP A 413 16.63 22.66 -8.17
C ASP A 413 17.46 21.42 -8.54
N ASN A 414 18.75 21.56 -8.84
CA ASN A 414 19.60 20.39 -9.14
C ASN A 414 19.85 19.52 -7.89
N ASN A 415 19.77 20.10 -6.69
CA ASN A 415 19.91 19.41 -5.42
C ASN A 415 18.61 18.71 -4.99
N GLU A 416 18.65 17.39 -4.86
CA GLU A 416 17.49 16.56 -4.52
C GLU A 416 16.87 16.93 -3.16
N SER A 417 17.69 17.29 -2.17
CA SER A 417 17.20 17.70 -0.85
C SER A 417 16.39 19.00 -0.91
N VAL A 418 16.77 19.92 -1.80
CA VAL A 418 16.05 21.18 -2.04
C VAL A 418 14.70 20.90 -2.71
N ARG A 419 14.67 20.03 -3.73
CA ARG A 419 13.42 19.60 -4.39
C ARG A 419 12.45 18.87 -3.46
N LYS A 420 12.98 18.03 -2.55
CA LYS A 420 12.18 17.32 -1.53
C LYS A 420 11.57 18.27 -0.53
N LEU A 421 12.35 19.22 -0.02
CA LEU A 421 11.85 20.24 0.91
C LEU A 421 10.77 21.11 0.24
N TYR A 422 10.96 21.50 -1.03
CA TYR A 422 9.94 22.21 -1.81
C TYR A 422 8.65 21.39 -1.96
N SER A 423 8.76 20.12 -2.39
CA SER A 423 7.61 19.21 -2.54
C SER A 423 6.83 18.99 -1.24
N ASN A 424 7.53 19.00 -0.10
CA ASN A 424 6.88 18.94 1.22
C ASN A 424 6.01 20.19 1.46
N GLN A 425 6.53 21.39 1.16
CA GLN A 425 5.76 22.63 1.30
C GLN A 425 4.53 22.65 0.37
N GLU A 426 4.67 22.18 -0.87
CA GLU A 426 3.55 21.99 -1.80
C GLU A 426 2.52 20.99 -1.25
N GLY A 427 2.98 19.87 -0.67
CA GLY A 427 2.13 18.88 -0.01
C GLY A 427 1.31 19.46 1.13
N MET A 428 1.97 20.23 2.01
CA MET A 428 1.38 20.77 3.23
C MET A 428 0.48 21.98 2.98
N PHE A 429 0.91 22.97 2.19
CA PHE A 429 0.16 24.23 2.07
C PHE A 429 -0.82 24.27 0.89
N ILE A 430 -0.63 23.42 -0.13
CA ILE A 430 -1.50 23.37 -1.31
C ILE A 430 -2.36 22.09 -1.27
N ASN A 431 -1.72 20.92 -1.32
CA ASN A 431 -2.45 19.67 -1.48
C ASN A 431 -3.33 19.31 -0.28
N ALA A 432 -2.85 19.55 0.94
CA ALA A 432 -3.63 19.29 2.14
C ALA A 432 -4.83 20.25 2.28
N LEU A 433 -4.72 21.52 1.87
CA LEU A 433 -5.85 22.45 1.85
C LEU A 433 -6.93 21.98 0.86
N PHE A 434 -6.55 21.58 -0.35
CA PHE A 434 -7.51 21.00 -1.29
C PHE A 434 -8.10 19.67 -0.80
N GLY A 435 -7.33 18.87 -0.06
CA GLY A 435 -7.81 17.66 0.61
C GLY A 435 -8.81 17.97 1.72
N TYR A 436 -8.56 19.00 2.54
CA TYR A 436 -9.44 19.47 3.60
C TYR A 436 -10.77 19.99 3.07
N LEU A 437 -10.72 20.73 1.97
CA LEU A 437 -11.88 21.17 1.19
C LEU A 437 -12.54 20.02 0.42
N ASP A 438 -11.86 18.87 0.31
CA ASP A 438 -12.28 17.71 -0.47
C ASP A 438 -12.69 18.12 -1.90
N ILE A 439 -11.82 18.93 -2.53
CA ILE A 439 -11.86 19.32 -3.94
C ILE A 439 -10.66 18.69 -4.65
N LYS A 440 -10.88 17.49 -5.21
CA LYS A 440 -9.81 16.56 -5.57
C LYS A 440 -9.39 16.60 -7.04
N ASN A 441 -10.20 17.14 -7.97
CA ASN A 441 -9.90 17.31 -9.40
C ASN A 441 -10.82 18.34 -10.08
N ASN A 442 -10.34 19.00 -11.16
CA ASN A 442 -11.19 19.73 -12.10
C ASN A 442 -12.01 18.72 -12.91
N LEU A 443 -13.28 18.56 -12.56
CA LEU A 443 -14.23 17.79 -13.37
C LEU A 443 -14.65 18.68 -14.55
N ASN A 444 -14.47 18.21 -15.79
CA ASN A 444 -15.01 18.90 -16.95
C ASN A 444 -16.55 19.00 -16.79
N GLN A 445 -17.06 20.23 -16.82
CA GLN A 445 -18.46 20.58 -16.55
C GLN A 445 -19.50 20.04 -17.56
N ASN A 446 -19.10 19.22 -18.54
CA ASN A 446 -20.02 18.79 -19.61
C ASN A 446 -20.77 17.48 -19.33
N ASN A 447 -20.62 16.85 -18.17
CA ASN A 447 -21.36 15.61 -17.84
C ASN A 447 -21.90 15.59 -16.40
N TYR A 448 -22.41 16.72 -15.91
CA TYR A 448 -23.35 16.69 -14.78
C TYR A 448 -24.78 16.65 -15.34
N VAL A 449 -25.20 15.48 -15.81
CA VAL A 449 -26.63 15.19 -15.82
C VAL A 449 -27.00 14.95 -14.37
N ASP A 450 -27.92 15.76 -13.84
CA ASP A 450 -28.51 15.62 -12.51
C ASP A 450 -29.27 14.28 -12.44
N ASN A 451 -28.54 13.18 -12.33
CA ASN A 451 -29.08 11.84 -12.12
C ASN A 451 -29.43 11.70 -10.64
N LYS A 452 -30.41 12.48 -10.19
CA LYS A 452 -31.24 12.02 -9.07
C LYS A 452 -31.82 10.69 -9.51
N PRO A 453 -31.53 9.58 -8.80
CA PRO A 453 -32.19 8.33 -9.11
C PRO A 453 -33.70 8.53 -8.98
N VAL A 454 -34.41 8.46 -10.10
CA VAL A 454 -35.87 8.44 -10.13
C VAL A 454 -36.29 7.07 -9.62
N TYR A 455 -36.57 6.98 -8.31
CA TYR A 455 -37.18 5.81 -7.72
C TYR A 455 -38.69 5.92 -7.89
N ASN A 456 -39.35 4.81 -8.23
CA ASN A 456 -40.80 4.77 -8.18
C ASN A 456 -41.24 4.96 -6.71
N LYS A 457 -41.89 6.08 -6.42
CA LYS A 457 -42.30 6.47 -5.07
C LYS A 457 -43.23 5.43 -4.43
N ASP A 458 -44.10 4.82 -5.22
CA ASP A 458 -45.06 3.82 -4.75
C ASP A 458 -44.37 2.50 -4.39
N GLU A 459 -43.37 2.10 -5.17
CA GLU A 459 -42.53 0.93 -4.89
C GLU A 459 -41.73 1.12 -3.59
N MET A 460 -41.13 2.30 -3.41
CA MET A 460 -40.37 2.66 -2.21
C MET A 460 -41.26 2.65 -0.96
N THR A 461 -42.47 3.22 -1.05
CA THR A 461 -43.43 3.22 0.06
C THR A 461 -43.88 1.80 0.41
N SER A 462 -44.16 0.96 -0.59
CA SER A 462 -44.53 -0.44 -0.39
C SER A 462 -43.42 -1.25 0.29
N ILE A 463 -42.17 -1.11 -0.17
CA ILE A 463 -41.01 -1.80 0.39
C ILE A 463 -40.71 -1.31 1.82
N THR A 464 -40.83 -0.02 2.07
CA THR A 464 -40.63 0.57 3.40
C THR A 464 -41.68 0.06 4.40
N LYS A 465 -42.96 -0.01 3.98
CA LYS A 465 -44.04 -0.58 4.79
C LYS A 465 -43.81 -2.07 5.05
N ASN A 466 -43.46 -2.84 4.03
CA ASN A 466 -43.15 -4.27 4.19
C ASN A 466 -41.99 -4.48 5.16
N TYR A 467 -40.91 -3.68 5.07
CA TYR A 467 -39.81 -3.74 6.03
C TYR A 467 -40.29 -3.51 7.46
N GLN A 468 -41.09 -2.46 7.68
CA GLN A 468 -41.63 -2.14 9.00
C GLN A 468 -42.53 -3.26 9.55
N ASP A 469 -43.39 -3.83 8.71
CA ASP A 469 -44.31 -4.91 9.08
C ASP A 469 -43.56 -6.22 9.39
N GLN A 470 -42.52 -6.57 8.61
CA GLN A 470 -41.69 -7.74 8.93
C GLN A 470 -40.83 -7.53 10.17
N LEU A 471 -40.26 -6.33 10.36
CA LEU A 471 -39.44 -6.02 11.53
C LEU A 471 -40.24 -6.18 12.84
N LYS A 472 -41.53 -5.81 12.82
CA LYS A 472 -42.46 -6.00 13.96
C LYS A 472 -42.70 -7.46 14.31
N LYS A 473 -42.63 -8.38 13.33
CA LYS A 473 -42.74 -9.82 13.58
C LYS A 473 -41.47 -10.38 14.20
N SER A 474 -40.32 -10.11 13.58
CA SER A 474 -39.03 -10.46 14.14
C SER A 474 -37.89 -9.65 13.51
N LYS A 475 -36.77 -9.53 14.24
CA LYS A 475 -35.54 -8.92 13.70
C LYS A 475 -35.01 -9.68 12.48
N SER A 476 -35.21 -11.00 12.43
CA SER A 476 -34.79 -11.86 11.30
C SER A 476 -35.60 -11.59 10.05
N ASP A 477 -36.91 -11.36 10.17
CA ASP A 477 -37.77 -11.10 9.02
C ASP A 477 -37.49 -9.71 8.42
N GLY A 478 -37.21 -8.72 9.26
CA GLY A 478 -36.70 -7.41 8.81
C GLY A 478 -35.38 -7.51 8.03
N ASP A 479 -34.47 -8.38 8.47
CA ASP A 479 -33.20 -8.64 7.78
C ASP A 479 -33.38 -9.27 6.40
N GLN A 480 -34.36 -10.17 6.25
CA GLN A 480 -34.69 -10.77 4.95
C GLN A 480 -35.16 -9.71 3.95
N VAL A 481 -35.92 -8.71 4.39
CA VAL A 481 -36.33 -7.60 3.53
C VAL A 481 -35.13 -6.76 3.10
N ILE A 482 -34.22 -6.41 4.03
CA ILE A 482 -32.98 -5.68 3.71
C ILE A 482 -32.13 -6.47 2.70
N TYR A 483 -31.94 -7.77 2.93
CA TYR A 483 -31.19 -8.65 2.02
C TYR A 483 -31.80 -8.67 0.62
N LYS A 484 -33.12 -8.84 0.53
CA LYS A 484 -33.85 -8.86 -0.73
C LYS A 484 -33.69 -7.54 -1.49
N VAL A 485 -33.87 -6.40 -0.83
CA VAL A 485 -33.68 -5.08 -1.46
C VAL A 485 -32.26 -4.92 -2.01
N ILE A 486 -31.22 -5.30 -1.25
CA ILE A 486 -29.84 -5.21 -1.74
C ILE A 486 -29.62 -6.14 -2.94
N LYS A 487 -30.15 -7.36 -2.88
CA LYS A 487 -30.03 -8.35 -3.96
C LYS A 487 -30.72 -7.87 -5.24
N ASP A 488 -31.94 -7.36 -5.12
CA ASP A 488 -32.75 -6.90 -6.26
C ASP A 488 -32.12 -5.65 -6.91
N GLN A 489 -31.64 -4.69 -6.11
CA GLN A 489 -30.95 -3.52 -6.64
C GLN A 489 -29.61 -3.85 -7.31
N LYS A 490 -28.87 -4.86 -6.80
CA LYS A 490 -27.65 -5.37 -7.46
C LYS A 490 -27.96 -6.09 -8.76
N ALA A 491 -29.07 -6.82 -8.85
CA ALA A 491 -29.49 -7.52 -10.06
C ALA A 491 -29.75 -6.56 -11.24
N VAL A 492 -30.11 -5.31 -10.94
CA VAL A 492 -30.27 -4.23 -11.94
C VAL A 492 -29.04 -3.31 -12.03
N ASN A 493 -27.84 -3.83 -11.69
CA ASN A 493 -26.54 -3.16 -11.82
C ASN A 493 -26.41 -1.82 -11.07
N LYS A 494 -27.14 -1.62 -9.96
CA LYS A 494 -26.96 -0.41 -9.13
C LYS A 494 -25.64 -0.46 -8.38
N THR A 495 -24.95 0.67 -8.36
CA THR A 495 -23.74 0.89 -7.56
C THR A 495 -24.07 0.94 -6.07
N GLU A 496 -23.08 0.74 -5.19
CA GLU A 496 -23.29 0.88 -3.75
C GLU A 496 -23.79 2.26 -3.34
N ASP A 497 -23.39 3.33 -4.05
CA ASP A 497 -23.88 4.69 -3.80
C ASP A 497 -25.37 4.84 -4.13
N GLN A 498 -25.83 4.24 -5.22
CA GLN A 498 -27.25 4.24 -5.58
C GLN A 498 -28.09 3.37 -4.64
N ILE A 499 -27.54 2.27 -4.14
CA ILE A 499 -28.21 1.43 -3.14
C ILE A 499 -28.24 2.16 -1.79
N ALA A 500 -27.17 2.86 -1.40
CA ALA A 500 -27.16 3.67 -0.19
C ALA A 500 -28.16 4.83 -0.26
N ALA A 501 -28.27 5.51 -1.40
CA ALA A 501 -29.29 6.52 -1.63
C ALA A 501 -30.71 5.93 -1.49
N TYR A 502 -30.95 4.72 -2.02
CA TYR A 502 -32.21 4.00 -1.86
C TYR A 502 -32.56 3.76 -0.38
N PHE A 503 -31.62 3.22 0.40
CA PHE A 503 -31.81 3.01 1.84
C PHE A 503 -31.93 4.31 2.64
N TYR A 504 -31.30 5.39 2.18
CA TYR A 504 -31.45 6.70 2.80
C TYR A 504 -32.86 7.28 2.57
N GLU A 505 -33.48 7.06 1.42
CA GLU A 505 -34.88 7.42 1.18
C GLU A 505 -35.84 6.62 2.08
N MET A 506 -35.64 5.29 2.21
CA MET A 506 -36.38 4.47 3.17
C MET A 506 -36.19 4.99 4.61
N TYR A 507 -34.96 5.30 4.99
CA TYR A 507 -34.64 5.86 6.31
C TYR A 507 -35.38 7.18 6.55
N LYS A 508 -35.38 8.12 5.59
CA LYS A 508 -36.11 9.39 5.72
C LYS A 508 -37.61 9.15 5.89
N SER A 509 -38.19 8.23 5.13
CA SER A 509 -39.61 7.87 5.23
C SER A 509 -39.97 7.27 6.59
N LEU A 510 -39.06 6.50 7.20
CA LEU A 510 -39.27 5.94 8.54
C LEU A 510 -38.98 6.98 9.63
N TYR A 511 -37.95 7.81 9.48
CA TYR A 511 -37.45 8.68 10.54
C TYR A 511 -38.49 9.72 11.01
N SER A 512 -39.42 10.13 10.14
CA SER A 512 -40.50 11.03 10.51
C SER A 512 -41.61 10.34 11.32
N ASN A 513 -41.80 9.03 11.15
CA ASN A 513 -43.00 8.31 11.61
C ASN A 513 -42.71 7.20 12.64
N ASP A 514 -41.54 6.59 12.56
CA ASP A 514 -41.08 5.45 13.37
C ASP A 514 -39.55 5.47 13.44
N LYS A 515 -39.02 6.26 14.40
CA LYS A 515 -37.59 6.46 14.59
C LYS A 515 -36.85 5.19 15.00
N GLU A 516 -37.53 4.26 15.68
CA GLU A 516 -36.95 2.98 16.08
C GLU A 516 -36.73 2.08 14.86
N SER A 517 -37.75 1.93 14.00
CA SER A 517 -37.61 1.22 12.73
C SER A 517 -36.58 1.89 11.80
N ALA A 518 -36.52 3.23 11.78
CA ALA A 518 -35.50 3.96 11.01
C ALA A 518 -34.08 3.67 11.51
N PHE A 519 -33.87 3.66 12.83
CA PHE A 519 -32.61 3.25 13.42
C PHE A 519 -32.27 1.80 13.09
N MET A 520 -33.22 0.88 13.28
CA MET A 520 -33.03 -0.55 13.04
C MET A 520 -32.70 -0.84 11.57
N LEU A 521 -33.29 -0.11 10.62
CA LEU A 521 -32.97 -0.23 9.20
C LEU A 521 -31.47 -0.02 8.97
N VAL A 522 -30.93 1.11 9.44
CA VAL A 522 -29.53 1.47 9.22
C VAL A 522 -28.58 0.66 10.11
N TYR A 523 -29.02 0.26 11.30
CA TYR A 523 -28.23 -0.60 12.18
C TYR A 523 -28.03 -1.99 11.55
N ARG A 524 -29.11 -2.57 11.02
CA ARG A 524 -29.16 -3.95 10.52
C ARG A 524 -28.57 -4.15 9.12
N ILE A 525 -28.49 -3.11 8.27
CA ILE A 525 -27.72 -3.19 7.00
C ILE A 525 -26.29 -3.71 7.24
N GLY A 526 -25.67 -3.35 8.37
CA GLY A 526 -24.31 -3.83 8.71
C GLY A 526 -24.26 -5.25 9.25
N THR A 527 -25.37 -5.78 9.78
CA THR A 527 -25.47 -7.13 10.35
C THR A 527 -25.89 -8.16 9.30
N VAL A 528 -26.62 -7.75 8.27
CA VAL A 528 -27.00 -8.60 7.14
C VAL A 528 -25.81 -8.75 6.19
N SER A 529 -25.18 -9.93 6.18
CA SER A 529 -24.16 -10.38 5.20
C SER A 529 -22.99 -9.41 4.94
N SER A 530 -22.56 -8.66 5.97
CA SER A 530 -21.37 -7.79 5.92
C SER A 530 -21.45 -6.60 4.95
N TYR A 531 -22.64 -6.04 4.68
CA TYR A 531 -22.80 -4.84 3.83
C TYR A 531 -22.42 -3.51 4.53
N TRP A 532 -21.25 -3.48 5.15
CA TRP A 532 -20.72 -2.33 5.91
C TRP A 532 -20.53 -1.08 5.04
N GLY A 533 -20.22 -1.24 3.75
CA GLY A 533 -20.06 -0.16 2.78
C GLY A 533 -21.34 0.66 2.58
N ILE A 534 -22.47 -0.02 2.37
CA ILE A 534 -23.79 0.59 2.21
C ILE A 534 -24.19 1.32 3.50
N ARG A 535 -24.06 0.68 4.67
CA ARG A 535 -24.35 1.31 5.97
C ARG A 535 -23.53 2.59 6.19
N LYS A 536 -22.24 2.59 5.84
CA LYS A 536 -21.36 3.77 5.97
C LYS A 536 -21.85 4.92 5.10
N LYS A 537 -22.20 4.64 3.84
CA LYS A 537 -22.70 5.65 2.88
C LYS A 537 -24.05 6.22 3.29
N VAL A 538 -24.98 5.40 3.78
CA VAL A 538 -26.28 5.88 4.33
C VAL A 538 -26.05 6.85 5.50
N LYS A 539 -25.11 6.56 6.41
CA LYS A 539 -24.76 7.47 7.52
C LYS A 539 -24.14 8.78 7.06
N GLN A 540 -23.39 8.78 5.95
CA GLN A 540 -22.81 10.00 5.38
C GLN A 540 -23.87 10.92 4.74
N MET A 541 -25.03 10.37 4.38
CA MET A 541 -26.17 11.13 3.85
C MET A 541 -27.06 11.71 4.95
N MET A 542 -26.90 11.30 6.21
CA MET A 542 -27.69 11.81 7.33
C MET A 542 -27.34 13.26 7.67
N THR A 543 -28.34 14.04 8.09
CA THR A 543 -28.08 15.33 8.73
C THR A 543 -27.35 15.14 10.07
N PRO A 544 -26.67 16.16 10.61
CA PRO A 544 -26.04 16.08 11.92
C PRO A 544 -26.99 15.61 13.03
N GLU A 545 -28.24 16.04 13.01
CA GLU A 545 -29.29 15.67 13.97
C GLU A 545 -29.68 14.20 13.84
N GLN A 546 -29.90 13.74 12.61
CA GLN A 546 -30.21 12.34 12.29
C GLN A 546 -29.07 11.42 12.74
N TYR A 547 -27.83 11.81 12.47
CA TYR A 547 -26.65 11.05 12.86
C TYR A 547 -26.46 11.02 14.38
N LYS A 548 -26.65 12.15 15.07
CA LYS A 548 -26.59 12.24 16.54
C LYS A 548 -27.64 11.32 17.19
N HIS A 549 -28.87 11.32 16.67
CA HIS A 549 -29.92 10.41 17.13
C HIS A 549 -29.54 8.94 16.91
N PHE A 550 -29.01 8.60 15.74
CA PHE A 550 -28.56 7.24 15.42
C PHE A 550 -27.48 6.75 16.39
N ILE A 551 -26.48 7.58 16.71
CA ILE A 551 -25.40 7.23 17.64
C ILE A 551 -25.93 7.00 19.05
N LYS A 552 -26.84 7.86 19.53
CA LYS A 552 -27.48 7.68 20.85
C LYS A 552 -28.18 6.32 20.96
N GLN A 553 -29.03 6.00 19.99
CA GLN A 553 -29.73 4.69 19.94
C GLN A 553 -28.77 3.51 19.83
N ALA A 554 -27.66 3.67 19.09
CA ALA A 554 -26.63 2.61 19.00
C ALA A 554 -25.95 2.35 20.35
N HIS A 555 -25.69 3.39 21.15
CA HIS A 555 -25.19 3.24 22.51
C HIS A 555 -26.19 2.53 23.41
N ASP A 556 -27.45 2.97 23.41
CA ASP A 556 -28.52 2.38 24.23
C ASP A 556 -28.74 0.88 23.93
N VAL A 557 -28.51 0.43 22.68
CA VAL A 557 -28.57 -0.98 22.29
C VAL A 557 -27.32 -1.77 22.71
N MET A 558 -26.13 -1.15 22.72
CA MET A 558 -24.92 -1.83 23.20
C MET A 558 -24.95 -2.01 24.72
N ASP A 559 -25.47 -1.02 25.45
CA ASP A 559 -25.54 -1.06 26.92
C ASP A 559 -26.61 -2.05 27.43
N LYS A 560 -27.64 -2.37 26.63
CA LYS A 560 -28.65 -3.39 26.96
C LYS A 560 -28.22 -4.84 26.67
N ASN A 561 -27.11 -5.04 25.96
CA ASN A 561 -26.59 -6.38 25.63
C ASN A 561 -25.30 -6.73 26.38
N ASN A 562 -24.84 -5.85 27.28
CA ASN A 562 -23.83 -6.08 28.31
C ASN A 562 -24.53 -6.18 29.67
#